data_AF-A0A601ZYA0-F1
#
_entry.id   AF-A0A601ZYA0-F1
#
_cell.length_a   1.000
_cell.length_b   1.000
_cell.length_c   1.000
_cell.angle_alpha   90.00
_cell.angle_beta   90.00
_cell.angle_gamma   90.00
#
_symmetry.space_group_name_H-M   'P 1'
#
loop_
_entity.id
_entity.type
_entity.pdbx_description
1 polymer ?
#
loop_
_entity_poly.entity_id
_entity_poly.type
_entity_poly.pdbx_seq_one_letter_code
_entity_poly.pdbx_strand_id
1 'polypeptide(L)'
;RSPSFGEYYSHPRLFWLSQTPIEQQHIIDAFSFELGKVARAYIRERVVDQLAHIDVTLAEGVAHNLGFALTQEQTQIAPPPDVNGLKKDPALSLYAVPDGDVKGRVVAILLNDKVNAADLLTILQALKAKGVHAKLLYSRMGEVTADDGSTLTIAATFAGAPSLTVDAVIVPCGNIADIESCGDARYYLLEAYKHLKPIALAGDARRFKALLNIDSQGEEGLVEADNVDHHFMDTLLTLMAAHRVWSRAGKINAIPA
;
A
#
# COMPACT_ATOMS: atom_id res chain seq x y z
N ARG A 1 18.44 34.49 -19.30
CA ARG A 1 17.98 34.08 -17.95
C ARG A 1 19.03 34.54 -16.94
N SER A 2 18.67 34.88 -15.69
CA SER A 2 19.68 35.28 -14.69
C SER A 2 20.69 34.14 -14.47
N PRO A 3 22.02 34.41 -14.38
CA PRO A 3 23.01 33.38 -14.06
C PRO A 3 22.73 32.66 -12.73
N SER A 4 22.08 33.33 -11.77
CA SER A 4 21.71 32.73 -10.48
C SER A 4 20.69 31.60 -10.59
N PHE A 5 20.06 31.40 -11.75
CA PHE A 5 19.12 30.30 -12.01
C PHE A 5 19.80 29.11 -12.71
N GLY A 6 21.12 29.18 -12.95
CA GLY A 6 21.88 28.21 -13.73
C GLY A 6 22.32 26.95 -12.98
N GLU A 7 21.61 26.57 -11.92
CA GLU A 7 21.84 25.36 -11.11
C GLU A 7 20.57 24.49 -11.16
N TYR A 8 20.73 23.19 -11.39
CA TYR A 8 19.61 22.32 -11.78
C TYR A 8 19.54 20.99 -11.01
N TYR A 9 20.55 20.63 -10.22
CA TYR A 9 20.71 19.26 -9.69
C TYR A 9 20.79 19.20 -8.16
N SER A 10 21.19 20.27 -7.48
CA SER A 10 21.34 20.26 -6.01
C SER A 10 20.01 20.04 -5.29
N HIS A 11 18.93 20.72 -5.73
CA HIS A 11 17.60 20.55 -5.15
C HIS A 11 16.98 19.17 -5.43
N PRO A 12 17.04 18.62 -6.66
CA PRO A 12 16.65 17.23 -6.90
C PRO A 12 17.43 16.23 -6.05
N ARG A 13 18.73 16.43 -5.84
CA ARG A 13 19.55 15.57 -4.98
C ARG A 13 19.12 15.67 -3.52
N LEU A 14 18.91 16.88 -3.01
CA LEU A 14 18.39 17.10 -1.66
C LEU A 14 17.06 16.35 -1.47
N PHE A 15 16.15 16.45 -2.42
CA PHE A 15 14.88 15.73 -2.39
C PHE A 15 15.10 14.21 -2.34
N TRP A 16 15.88 13.65 -3.27
CA TRP A 16 16.19 12.22 -3.36
C TRP A 16 16.78 11.65 -2.06
N LEU A 17 17.77 12.34 -1.48
CA LEU A 17 18.44 11.90 -0.24
C LEU A 17 17.58 12.03 1.02
N SER A 18 16.47 12.76 0.91
CA SER A 18 15.50 12.94 2.01
C SER A 18 14.44 11.85 2.05
N GLN A 19 14.29 11.08 0.97
CA GLN A 19 13.30 10.02 0.86
C GLN A 19 13.71 8.79 1.65
N THR A 20 12.74 8.07 2.20
CA THR A 20 12.95 6.73 2.76
C THR A 20 13.32 5.72 1.66
N PRO A 21 13.93 4.57 1.98
CA PRO A 21 14.28 3.57 0.97
C PRO A 21 13.09 3.12 0.10
N ILE A 22 11.89 3.04 0.66
CA ILE A 22 10.70 2.64 -0.11
C ILE A 22 10.23 3.77 -1.05
N GLU A 23 10.30 5.03 -0.62
CA GLU A 23 10.00 6.17 -1.48
C GLU A 23 11.02 6.30 -2.61
N GLN A 24 12.31 6.04 -2.33
CA GLN A 24 13.37 5.99 -3.35
C GLN A 24 13.08 4.91 -4.39
N GLN A 25 12.69 3.71 -3.96
CA GLN A 25 12.32 2.64 -4.89
C GLN A 25 11.11 3.03 -5.74
N HIS A 26 10.06 3.63 -5.16
CA HIS A 26 8.91 4.12 -5.92
C HIS A 26 9.28 5.20 -6.94
N ILE A 27 10.24 6.09 -6.62
CA ILE A 27 10.75 7.07 -7.58
C ILE A 27 11.47 6.38 -8.75
N ILE A 28 12.32 5.40 -8.47
CA ILE A 28 13.00 4.59 -9.50
C ILE A 28 11.95 3.91 -10.38
N ASP A 29 10.96 3.24 -9.79
CA ASP A 29 9.91 2.51 -10.50
C ASP A 29 9.06 3.47 -11.35
N ALA A 30 8.75 4.66 -10.85
CA ALA A 30 7.99 5.68 -11.59
C ALA A 30 8.76 6.19 -12.81
N PHE A 31 10.03 6.55 -12.67
CA PHE A 31 10.88 6.93 -13.81
C PHE A 31 10.96 5.78 -14.83
N SER A 32 11.16 4.56 -14.35
CA SER A 32 11.26 3.36 -15.18
C SER A 32 9.97 3.08 -15.95
N PHE A 33 8.82 3.19 -15.29
CA PHE A 33 7.50 3.00 -15.88
C PHE A 33 7.19 4.05 -16.95
N GLU A 34 7.48 5.32 -16.68
CA GLU A 34 7.22 6.40 -17.65
C GLU A 34 8.19 6.35 -18.83
N LEU A 35 9.49 6.15 -18.58
CA LEU A 35 10.47 5.99 -19.64
C LEU A 35 10.28 4.70 -20.43
N GLY A 36 9.74 3.65 -19.82
CA GLY A 36 9.38 2.39 -20.49
C GLY A 36 8.35 2.59 -21.62
N LYS A 37 7.53 3.65 -21.54
CA LYS A 37 6.55 4.03 -22.58
C LYS A 37 7.14 4.93 -23.66
N VAL A 38 8.38 5.41 -23.51
CA VAL A 38 9.03 6.27 -24.49
C VAL A 38 9.63 5.43 -25.62
N ALA A 39 9.04 5.53 -26.80
CA ALA A 39 9.42 4.70 -27.95
C ALA A 39 10.86 4.94 -28.45
N ARG A 40 11.40 6.14 -28.29
CA ARG A 40 12.73 6.51 -28.82
C ARG A 40 13.80 6.28 -27.77
N ALA A 41 14.64 5.28 -27.97
CA ALA A 41 15.66 4.84 -27.01
C ALA A 41 16.58 5.97 -26.51
N TYR A 42 17.10 6.79 -27.43
CA TYR A 42 17.99 7.90 -27.10
C TYR A 42 17.37 8.95 -26.15
N ILE A 43 16.04 9.04 -26.07
CA ILE A 43 15.38 9.94 -25.11
C ILE A 43 15.53 9.36 -23.70
N ARG A 44 15.33 8.05 -23.54
CA ARG A 44 15.48 7.34 -22.26
C ARG A 44 16.91 7.47 -21.74
N GLU A 45 17.89 7.21 -22.61
CA GLU A 45 19.31 7.36 -22.33
C GLU A 45 19.66 8.78 -21.88
N ARG A 46 19.14 9.81 -22.57
CA ARG A 46 19.36 11.22 -22.18
C ARG A 46 18.73 11.58 -20.86
N VAL A 47 17.54 11.06 -20.53
CA VAL A 47 16.93 11.32 -19.21
C VAL A 47 17.75 10.66 -18.12
N VAL A 48 18.16 9.40 -18.31
CA VAL A 48 19.01 8.68 -17.35
C VAL A 48 20.37 9.38 -17.17
N ASP A 49 20.95 9.93 -18.25
CA ASP A 49 22.15 10.77 -18.17
C ASP A 49 21.94 11.98 -17.25
N GLN A 50 20.78 12.65 -17.33
CA GLN A 50 20.45 13.73 -16.40
C GLN A 50 20.27 13.24 -14.96
N LEU A 51 19.72 12.04 -14.74
CA LEU A 51 19.62 11.45 -13.41
C LEU A 51 21.00 11.19 -12.80
N ALA A 52 21.99 10.81 -13.62
CA ALA A 52 23.35 10.57 -13.13
C ALA A 52 24.02 11.86 -12.59
N HIS A 53 23.59 13.03 -13.07
CA HIS A 53 24.00 14.32 -12.51
C HIS A 53 23.31 14.65 -11.18
N ILE A 54 22.25 13.93 -10.81
CA ILE A 54 21.54 14.10 -9.53
C ILE A 54 22.11 13.11 -8.51
N ASP A 55 22.02 11.82 -8.83
CA ASP A 55 22.49 10.71 -7.99
C ASP A 55 22.70 9.45 -8.83
N VAL A 56 23.88 8.83 -8.71
CA VAL A 56 24.24 7.66 -9.51
C VAL A 56 23.40 6.44 -9.14
N THR A 57 23.04 6.22 -7.87
CA THR A 57 22.18 5.09 -7.47
C THR A 57 20.79 5.21 -8.07
N LEU A 58 20.21 6.41 -8.10
CA LEU A 58 18.95 6.67 -8.83
C LEU A 58 19.08 6.33 -10.32
N ALA A 59 20.13 6.83 -10.97
CA ALA A 59 20.34 6.61 -12.41
C ALA A 59 20.55 5.13 -12.75
N GLU A 60 21.35 4.41 -11.95
CA GLU A 60 21.61 2.98 -12.11
C GLU A 60 20.33 2.15 -11.95
N GLY A 61 19.52 2.44 -10.92
CA GLY A 61 18.24 1.76 -10.71
C GLY A 61 17.29 1.90 -11.91
N VAL A 62 17.18 3.12 -12.45
CA VAL A 62 16.34 3.37 -13.64
C VAL A 62 16.94 2.75 -14.90
N ALA A 63 18.26 2.83 -15.10
CA ALA A 63 18.94 2.23 -16.25
C ALA A 63 18.77 0.71 -16.28
N HIS A 64 18.94 0.06 -15.13
CA HIS A 64 18.75 -1.38 -14.96
C HIS A 64 17.35 -1.82 -15.41
N ASN A 65 16.31 -1.14 -14.93
CA ASN A 65 14.92 -1.43 -15.30
C ASN A 65 14.61 -1.18 -16.79
N LEU A 66 15.35 -0.28 -17.43
CA LEU A 66 15.24 0.02 -18.86
C LEU A 66 16.14 -0.87 -19.74
N GLY A 67 16.92 -1.76 -19.15
CA GLY A 67 17.71 -2.76 -19.85
C GLY A 67 19.04 -2.25 -20.43
N PHE A 68 19.63 -1.20 -19.84
CA PHE A 68 20.98 -0.74 -20.22
C PHE A 68 21.82 -0.35 -19.00
N ALA A 69 23.12 -0.23 -19.19
CA ALA A 69 24.06 0.17 -18.14
C ALA A 69 24.57 1.59 -18.38
N LEU A 70 24.89 2.29 -17.29
CA LEU A 70 25.63 3.55 -17.36
C LEU A 70 27.07 3.31 -17.87
N THR A 71 27.63 4.30 -18.54
CA THR A 71 29.06 4.29 -18.87
C THR A 71 29.92 4.53 -17.62
N GLN A 72 31.21 4.17 -17.67
CA GLN A 72 32.13 4.48 -16.57
C GLN A 72 32.23 5.98 -16.28
N GLU A 73 32.12 6.83 -17.32
CA GLU A 73 32.10 8.27 -17.14
C GLU A 73 30.87 8.73 -16.36
N GLN A 74 29.70 8.17 -16.67
CA GLN A 74 28.43 8.49 -15.99
C GLN A 74 28.42 8.06 -14.52
N THR A 75 29.00 6.89 -14.19
CA THR A 75 29.09 6.42 -12.80
C THR A 75 30.07 7.23 -11.96
N GLN A 76 30.94 8.02 -12.59
CA GLN A 76 31.94 8.87 -11.95
C GLN A 76 31.55 10.36 -11.93
N ILE A 77 30.35 10.72 -12.38
CA ILE A 77 29.86 12.11 -12.31
C ILE A 77 29.85 12.55 -10.84
N ALA A 78 30.51 13.68 -10.56
CA ALA A 78 30.54 14.25 -9.22
C ALA A 78 29.12 14.72 -8.84
N PRO A 79 28.63 14.38 -7.63
CA PRO A 79 27.34 14.86 -7.18
C PRO A 79 27.34 16.39 -7.02
N PRO A 80 26.17 17.04 -7.20
CA PRO A 80 26.03 18.47 -6.96
C PRO A 80 26.28 18.82 -5.48
N PRO A 81 26.60 20.09 -5.19
CA PRO A 81 26.85 20.53 -3.82
C PRO A 81 25.60 20.43 -2.94
N ASP A 82 25.81 20.32 -1.63
CA ASP A 82 24.74 20.40 -0.63
C ASP A 82 24.07 21.78 -0.67
N VAL A 83 22.74 21.81 -0.50
CA VAL A 83 21.99 23.07 -0.44
C VAL A 83 22.21 23.71 0.92
N ASN A 84 23.02 24.77 0.96
CA ASN A 84 23.38 25.47 2.20
C ASN A 84 23.94 24.52 3.31
N GLY A 85 24.64 23.45 2.92
CA GLY A 85 25.20 22.45 3.84
C GLY A 85 24.23 21.35 4.29
N LEU A 86 22.99 21.35 3.78
CA LEU A 86 22.00 20.30 4.03
C LEU A 86 22.21 19.13 3.08
N LYS A 87 22.45 17.95 3.65
CA LYS A 87 22.51 16.68 2.91
C LYS A 87 21.15 16.05 2.67
N LYS A 88 20.21 16.27 3.60
CA LYS A 88 18.83 15.81 3.56
C LYS A 88 17.98 16.67 4.50
N ASP A 89 16.68 16.69 4.24
CA ASP A 89 15.66 17.31 5.08
C ASP A 89 14.46 16.36 5.20
N PRO A 90 14.25 15.70 6.35
CA PRO A 90 13.15 14.75 6.55
C PRO A 90 11.75 15.32 6.26
N ALA A 91 11.57 16.65 6.28
CA ALA A 91 10.30 17.28 5.91
C ALA A 91 9.94 17.13 4.43
N LEU A 92 10.89 16.72 3.58
CA LEU A 92 10.68 16.44 2.16
C LEU A 92 10.22 15.00 1.89
N SER A 93 10.19 14.13 2.91
CA SER A 93 9.65 12.77 2.82
C SER A 93 8.23 12.76 3.40
N LEU A 94 7.36 11.94 2.81
CA LEU A 94 6.00 11.73 3.30
C LEU A 94 5.98 10.84 4.55
N TYR A 95 6.96 9.94 4.70
CA TYR A 95 6.90 8.85 5.68
C TYR A 95 8.08 8.79 6.64
N ALA A 96 9.11 9.63 6.47
CA ALA A 96 10.25 9.68 7.37
C ALA A 96 9.88 10.20 8.77
N VAL A 97 8.89 11.09 8.84
CA VAL A 97 8.33 11.61 10.09
C VAL A 97 6.84 11.30 10.10
N PRO A 98 6.34 10.38 10.95
CA PRO A 98 4.93 10.06 11.02
C PRO A 98 4.09 11.29 11.37
N ASP A 99 3.00 11.50 10.66
CA ASP A 99 2.04 12.57 10.89
C ASP A 99 0.58 12.12 10.67
N GLY A 100 -0.37 13.00 11.00
CA GLY A 100 -1.79 12.75 10.79
C GLY A 100 -2.43 11.73 11.74
N ASP A 101 -3.66 11.35 11.42
CA ASP A 101 -4.43 10.31 12.12
C ASP A 101 -5.32 9.51 11.14
N VAL A 102 -6.06 8.53 11.66
CA VAL A 102 -6.90 7.63 10.86
C VAL A 102 -8.30 8.18 10.55
N LYS A 103 -8.69 9.34 11.08
CA LYS A 103 -10.03 9.90 10.89
C LYS A 103 -10.30 10.19 9.42
N GLY A 104 -11.48 9.79 8.95
CA GLY A 104 -11.89 9.94 7.55
C GLY A 104 -11.37 8.83 6.62
N ARG A 105 -10.47 7.96 7.08
CA ARG A 105 -10.09 6.73 6.36
C ARG A 105 -11.29 5.79 6.25
N VAL A 106 -11.24 4.87 5.29
CA VAL A 106 -12.32 3.94 4.99
C VAL A 106 -11.82 2.49 5.01
N VAL A 107 -12.60 1.59 5.61
CA VAL A 107 -12.32 0.15 5.67
C VAL A 107 -13.40 -0.62 4.92
N ALA A 108 -12.99 -1.57 4.09
CA ALA A 108 -13.90 -2.56 3.52
C ALA A 108 -14.13 -3.69 4.53
N ILE A 109 -15.39 -4.03 4.78
CA ILE A 109 -15.78 -5.20 5.56
C ILE A 109 -16.42 -6.20 4.61
N LEU A 110 -15.73 -7.31 4.34
CA LEU A 110 -16.22 -8.34 3.41
C LEU A 110 -17.20 -9.27 4.13
N LEU A 111 -18.49 -9.10 3.87
CA LEU A 111 -19.54 -9.89 4.49
C LEU A 111 -19.63 -11.31 3.90
N ASN A 112 -20.27 -12.19 4.65
CA ASN A 112 -20.78 -13.49 4.20
C ASN A 112 -22.30 -13.56 4.47
N ASP A 113 -22.98 -14.61 4.01
CA ASP A 113 -24.44 -14.76 4.16
C ASP A 113 -24.93 -14.93 5.61
N LYS A 114 -24.02 -15.23 6.56
CA LYS A 114 -24.32 -15.40 7.99
C LYS A 114 -23.18 -14.88 8.87
N VAL A 115 -22.96 -13.57 8.83
CA VAL A 115 -21.89 -12.88 9.57
C VAL A 115 -22.06 -13.05 11.07
N ASN A 116 -20.94 -13.20 11.79
CA ASN A 116 -20.93 -13.12 13.24
C ASN A 116 -21.25 -11.68 13.71
N ALA A 117 -22.41 -11.49 14.34
CA ALA A 117 -22.89 -10.16 14.72
C ALA A 117 -22.02 -9.51 15.81
N ALA A 118 -21.44 -10.30 16.71
CA ALA A 118 -20.57 -9.81 17.78
C ALA A 118 -19.25 -9.24 17.22
N ASP A 119 -18.63 -9.93 16.27
CA ASP A 119 -17.44 -9.45 15.55
C ASP A 119 -17.75 -8.12 14.86
N LEU A 120 -18.84 -8.07 14.09
CA LEU A 120 -19.21 -6.89 13.33
C LEU A 120 -19.52 -5.69 14.24
N LEU A 121 -20.22 -5.90 15.36
CA LEU A 121 -20.52 -4.85 16.31
C LEU A 121 -19.23 -4.24 16.89
N THR A 122 -18.29 -5.08 17.32
CA THR A 122 -16.99 -4.63 17.85
C THR A 122 -16.20 -3.86 16.81
N ILE A 123 -16.13 -4.35 15.57
CA ILE A 123 -15.47 -3.66 14.44
C ILE A 123 -16.08 -2.27 14.26
N LEU A 124 -17.40 -2.16 14.08
CA LEU A 124 -18.07 -0.90 13.78
C LEU A 124 -17.93 0.11 14.93
N GLN A 125 -17.98 -0.34 16.18
CA GLN A 125 -17.77 0.52 17.35
C GLN A 125 -16.34 1.08 17.40
N ALA A 126 -15.32 0.25 17.20
CA ALA A 126 -13.92 0.68 17.22
C ALA A 126 -13.60 1.65 16.08
N LEU A 127 -14.08 1.36 14.85
CA LEU A 127 -13.92 2.27 13.70
C LEU A 127 -14.60 3.61 13.96
N LYS A 128 -15.85 3.60 14.44
CA LYS A 128 -16.59 4.82 14.77
C LYS A 128 -15.89 5.66 15.84
N ALA A 129 -15.32 5.03 16.87
CA ALA A 129 -14.60 5.73 17.94
C ALA A 129 -13.37 6.51 17.44
N LYS A 130 -12.77 6.08 16.32
CA LYS A 130 -11.65 6.78 15.66
C LYS A 130 -12.07 7.61 14.45
N GLY A 131 -13.37 7.69 14.15
CA GLY A 131 -13.89 8.39 12.97
C GLY A 131 -13.48 7.75 11.64
N VAL A 132 -13.25 6.44 11.63
CA VAL A 132 -12.99 5.63 10.44
C VAL A 132 -14.33 5.13 9.90
N HIS A 133 -14.53 5.21 8.59
CA HIS A 133 -15.76 4.77 7.94
C HIS A 133 -15.67 3.29 7.53
N ALA A 134 -16.80 2.59 7.54
CA ALA A 134 -16.91 1.22 7.07
C ALA A 134 -17.79 1.13 5.82
N LYS A 135 -17.37 0.32 4.85
CA LYS A 135 -18.20 -0.11 3.72
C LYS A 135 -18.47 -1.61 3.84
N LEU A 136 -19.74 -1.97 3.98
CA LEU A 136 -20.17 -3.36 4.04
C LEU A 136 -20.29 -3.91 2.61
N LEU A 137 -19.43 -4.86 2.23
CA LEU A 137 -19.33 -5.36 0.87
C LEU A 137 -19.76 -6.82 0.78
N TYR A 138 -20.38 -7.21 -0.33
CA TYR A 138 -20.83 -8.58 -0.56
C TYR A 138 -20.79 -8.99 -2.04
N SER A 139 -21.19 -10.22 -2.37
CA SER A 139 -21.25 -10.72 -3.75
C SER A 139 -22.40 -10.14 -4.58
N ARG A 140 -23.43 -9.59 -3.93
CA ARG A 140 -24.61 -8.96 -4.55
C ARG A 140 -25.10 -7.78 -3.70
N MET A 141 -25.96 -6.93 -4.28
CA MET A 141 -26.65 -5.87 -3.53
C MET A 141 -27.81 -6.40 -2.68
N GLY A 142 -28.43 -5.50 -1.90
CA GLY A 142 -29.56 -5.80 -1.04
C GLY A 142 -29.12 -5.94 0.42
N GLU A 143 -29.56 -7.02 1.05
CA GLU A 143 -29.32 -7.28 2.47
C GLU A 143 -28.82 -8.71 2.70
N VAL A 144 -28.11 -8.90 3.80
CA VAL A 144 -27.78 -10.20 4.41
C VAL A 144 -28.23 -10.21 5.88
N THR A 145 -28.44 -11.39 6.45
CA THR A 145 -28.87 -11.55 7.84
C THR A 145 -27.73 -12.12 8.67
N ALA A 146 -27.34 -11.44 9.73
CA ALA A 146 -26.32 -11.92 10.67
C ALA A 146 -26.82 -13.10 11.52
N ASP A 147 -25.93 -13.75 12.27
CA ASP A 147 -26.25 -14.91 13.10
C ASP A 147 -27.23 -14.64 14.26
N ASP A 148 -27.35 -13.38 14.70
CA ASP A 148 -28.30 -12.91 15.70
C ASP A 148 -29.66 -12.47 15.11
N GLY A 149 -29.83 -12.55 13.79
CA GLY A 149 -31.03 -12.12 13.07
C GLY A 149 -31.01 -10.67 12.61
N SER A 150 -29.96 -9.89 12.89
CA SER A 150 -29.81 -8.51 12.43
C SER A 150 -29.70 -8.44 10.91
N THR A 151 -30.39 -7.47 10.30
CA THR A 151 -30.32 -7.21 8.86
C THR A 151 -29.21 -6.21 8.56
N LEU A 152 -28.31 -6.59 7.64
CA LEU A 152 -27.17 -5.78 7.21
C LEU A 152 -27.38 -5.31 5.76
N THR A 153 -27.52 -4.00 5.58
CA THR A 153 -27.61 -3.38 4.25
C THR A 153 -26.24 -3.32 3.58
N ILE A 154 -26.18 -3.84 2.36
CA ILE A 154 -24.94 -3.92 1.58
C ILE A 154 -24.68 -2.59 0.89
N ALA A 155 -23.49 -2.03 1.09
CA ALA A 155 -23.10 -0.74 0.52
C ALA A 155 -22.69 -0.86 -0.96
N ALA A 156 -21.98 -1.92 -1.32
CA ALA A 156 -21.57 -2.21 -2.69
C ALA A 156 -21.19 -3.69 -2.84
N THR A 157 -21.09 -4.16 -4.08
CA THR A 157 -20.49 -5.46 -4.35
C THR A 157 -18.96 -5.38 -4.26
N PHE A 158 -18.28 -6.53 -4.13
CA PHE A 158 -16.81 -6.60 -4.17
C PHE A 158 -16.22 -5.90 -5.40
N ALA A 159 -16.76 -6.19 -6.59
CA ALA A 159 -16.35 -5.53 -7.84
C ALA A 159 -16.82 -4.07 -7.95
N GLY A 160 -17.95 -3.72 -7.33
CA GLY A 160 -18.51 -2.36 -7.37
C GLY A 160 -17.74 -1.35 -6.52
N ALA A 161 -17.03 -1.81 -5.49
CA ALA A 161 -16.16 -0.98 -4.67
C ALA A 161 -14.84 -1.73 -4.39
N PRO A 162 -13.92 -1.83 -5.38
CA PRO A 162 -12.70 -2.62 -5.27
C PRO A 162 -11.78 -2.11 -4.16
N SER A 163 -10.78 -2.92 -3.79
CA SER A 163 -9.92 -2.62 -2.65
C SER A 163 -9.22 -1.28 -2.82
N LEU A 164 -8.94 -0.86 -4.05
CA LEU A 164 -8.42 0.46 -4.43
C LEU A 164 -9.11 1.63 -3.70
N THR A 165 -10.39 1.52 -3.39
CA THR A 165 -11.23 2.59 -2.83
C THR A 165 -11.24 2.66 -1.30
N VAL A 166 -10.46 1.83 -0.62
CA VAL A 166 -10.37 1.76 0.85
C VAL A 166 -8.92 1.69 1.33
N ASP A 167 -8.70 2.00 2.60
CA ASP A 167 -7.39 2.05 3.25
C ASP A 167 -7.00 0.72 3.92
N ALA A 168 -7.98 -0.10 4.32
CA ALA A 168 -7.76 -1.43 4.89
C ALA A 168 -8.95 -2.39 4.62
N VAL A 169 -8.75 -3.69 4.86
CA VAL A 169 -9.77 -4.72 4.67
C VAL A 169 -9.93 -5.55 5.93
N ILE A 170 -11.18 -5.79 6.34
CA ILE A 170 -11.53 -6.70 7.44
C ILE A 170 -12.44 -7.79 6.89
N VAL A 171 -12.20 -9.03 7.30
CA VAL A 171 -13.09 -10.17 7.04
C VAL A 171 -13.54 -10.74 8.39
N PRO A 172 -14.77 -10.43 8.85
CA PRO A 172 -15.32 -11.00 10.08
C PRO A 172 -15.62 -12.49 9.92
N CYS A 173 -15.80 -13.21 11.03
CA CYS A 173 -16.20 -14.61 11.01
C CYS A 173 -17.68 -14.78 10.55
N GLY A 174 -18.17 -16.02 10.55
CA GLY A 174 -19.49 -16.40 10.06
C GLY A 174 -19.39 -17.59 9.10
N ASN A 175 -20.28 -17.65 8.11
CA ASN A 175 -20.22 -18.68 7.08
C ASN A 175 -19.19 -18.34 5.98
N ILE A 176 -17.90 -18.46 6.30
CA ILE A 176 -16.81 -18.11 5.36
C ILE A 176 -16.86 -18.93 4.06
N ALA A 177 -17.39 -20.15 4.09
CA ALA A 177 -17.52 -20.99 2.89
C ALA A 177 -18.33 -20.33 1.76
N ASP A 178 -19.23 -19.39 2.10
CA ASP A 178 -20.00 -18.58 1.16
C ASP A 178 -19.11 -17.72 0.24
N ILE A 179 -18.02 -17.16 0.77
CA ILE A 179 -17.13 -16.24 0.02
C ILE A 179 -15.73 -16.80 -0.25
N GLU A 180 -15.35 -17.92 0.36
CA GLU A 180 -14.00 -18.50 0.24
C GLU A 180 -13.64 -18.90 -1.20
N SER A 181 -14.65 -19.33 -1.96
CA SER A 181 -14.54 -19.70 -3.38
C SER A 181 -14.92 -18.57 -4.34
N CYS A 182 -15.37 -17.41 -3.82
CA CYS A 182 -15.73 -16.26 -4.62
C CYS A 182 -14.48 -15.59 -5.20
N GLY A 183 -14.36 -15.57 -6.54
CA GLY A 183 -13.21 -14.97 -7.23
C GLY A 183 -12.97 -13.52 -6.84
N ASP A 184 -14.02 -12.70 -6.78
CA ASP A 184 -13.90 -11.28 -6.44
C ASP A 184 -13.46 -11.05 -4.99
N ALA A 185 -14.00 -11.81 -4.03
CA ALA A 185 -13.59 -11.70 -2.62
C ALA A 185 -12.11 -12.06 -2.43
N ARG A 186 -11.67 -13.14 -3.10
CA ARG A 186 -10.27 -13.56 -3.11
C ARG A 186 -9.38 -12.49 -3.74
N TYR A 187 -9.75 -11.99 -4.93
CA TYR A 187 -8.99 -10.94 -5.61
C TYR A 187 -8.94 -9.65 -4.78
N TYR A 188 -10.01 -9.31 -4.06
CA TYR A 188 -10.02 -8.17 -3.14
C TYR A 188 -8.87 -8.19 -2.14
N LEU A 189 -8.63 -9.36 -1.53
CA LEU A 189 -7.55 -9.55 -0.57
C LEU A 189 -6.18 -9.54 -1.24
N LEU A 190 -6.04 -10.16 -2.41
CA LEU A 190 -4.79 -10.13 -3.17
C LEU A 190 -4.41 -8.70 -3.60
N GLU A 191 -5.38 -7.93 -4.12
CA GLU A 191 -5.20 -6.55 -4.54
C GLU A 191 -4.86 -5.65 -3.35
N ALA A 192 -5.55 -5.80 -2.21
CA ALA A 192 -5.24 -5.07 -0.99
C ALA A 192 -3.84 -5.40 -0.47
N TYR A 193 -3.46 -6.69 -0.50
CA TYR A 193 -2.16 -7.16 -0.05
C TYR A 193 -1.02 -6.62 -0.91
N LYS A 194 -1.17 -6.70 -2.25
CA LYS A 194 -0.21 -6.15 -3.22
C LYS A 194 -0.04 -4.64 -3.08
N HIS A 195 -1.11 -3.93 -2.72
CA HIS A 195 -1.06 -2.49 -2.44
C HIS A 195 -0.69 -2.15 -1.00
N LEU A 196 -0.10 -3.10 -0.24
CA LEU A 196 0.48 -2.87 1.08
C LEU A 196 -0.54 -2.43 2.14
N LYS A 197 -1.82 -2.75 1.97
CA LYS A 197 -2.85 -2.36 2.94
C LYS A 197 -2.85 -3.29 4.16
N PRO A 198 -3.19 -2.78 5.35
CA PRO A 198 -3.52 -3.63 6.49
C PRO A 198 -4.70 -4.54 6.15
N ILE A 199 -4.60 -5.82 6.50
CA ILE A 199 -5.66 -6.81 6.35
C ILE A 199 -5.92 -7.44 7.71
N ALA A 200 -7.19 -7.60 8.09
CA ALA A 200 -7.58 -8.22 9.35
C ALA A 200 -8.55 -9.38 9.11
N LEU A 201 -8.24 -10.56 9.65
CA LEU A 201 -8.99 -11.81 9.46
C LEU A 201 -9.42 -12.38 10.81
N ALA A 202 -10.73 -12.47 11.05
CA ALA A 202 -11.28 -13.02 12.30
C ALA A 202 -11.76 -14.47 12.11
N GLY A 203 -11.47 -15.33 13.10
CA GLY A 203 -11.96 -16.69 13.17
C GLY A 203 -11.63 -17.51 11.92
N ASP A 204 -12.66 -18.05 11.28
CA ASP A 204 -12.52 -18.87 10.07
C ASP A 204 -12.00 -18.11 8.85
N ALA A 205 -12.07 -16.77 8.85
CA ALA A 205 -11.56 -15.95 7.75
C ALA A 205 -10.03 -16.08 7.59
N ARG A 206 -9.33 -16.55 8.62
CA ARG A 206 -7.88 -16.86 8.56
C ARG A 206 -7.54 -17.91 7.50
N ARG A 207 -8.50 -18.69 7.01
CA ARG A 207 -8.33 -19.57 5.84
C ARG A 207 -7.86 -18.81 4.59
N PHE A 208 -8.16 -17.52 4.47
CA PHE A 208 -7.64 -16.68 3.39
C PHE A 208 -6.12 -16.44 3.45
N LYS A 209 -5.41 -16.78 4.53
CA LYS A 209 -3.94 -16.67 4.60
C LYS A 209 -3.22 -17.46 3.51
N ALA A 210 -3.74 -18.65 3.20
CA ALA A 210 -3.18 -19.50 2.15
C ALA A 210 -3.23 -18.82 0.77
N LEU A 211 -4.23 -17.96 0.53
CA LEU A 211 -4.33 -17.19 -0.70
C LEU A 211 -3.20 -16.14 -0.83
N LEU A 212 -2.75 -15.61 0.30
CA LEU A 212 -1.74 -14.56 0.38
C LEU A 212 -0.31 -15.10 0.51
N ASN A 213 -0.13 -16.44 0.41
CA ASN A 213 1.12 -17.14 0.68
C ASN A 213 1.69 -16.85 2.09
N ILE A 214 0.82 -16.65 3.08
CA ILE A 214 1.20 -16.43 4.47
C ILE A 214 1.04 -17.75 5.23
N ASP A 215 2.09 -18.16 5.94
CA ASP A 215 2.09 -19.39 6.72
C ASP A 215 1.34 -19.25 8.05
N SER A 216 1.34 -20.31 8.86
CA SER A 216 0.64 -20.33 10.15
C SER A 216 1.21 -19.35 11.18
N GLN A 217 2.46 -18.90 11.05
CA GLN A 217 3.08 -17.94 11.97
C GLN A 217 2.59 -16.50 11.74
N GLY A 218 1.96 -16.24 10.58
CA GLY A 218 1.47 -14.92 10.21
C GLY A 218 2.59 -13.99 9.76
N GLU A 219 2.27 -12.71 9.58
CA GLU A 219 3.25 -11.68 9.25
C GLU A 219 2.80 -10.30 9.71
N GLU A 220 3.74 -9.37 9.83
CA GLU A 220 3.42 -7.96 10.06
C GLU A 220 2.44 -7.43 9.00
N GLY A 221 1.42 -6.70 9.44
CA GLY A 221 0.40 -6.12 8.57
C GLY A 221 -0.77 -7.03 8.25
N LEU A 222 -0.74 -8.30 8.70
CA LEU A 222 -1.90 -9.18 8.79
C LEU A 222 -2.30 -9.29 10.26
N VAL A 223 -3.49 -8.81 10.60
CA VAL A 223 -4.07 -8.98 11.94
C VAL A 223 -4.96 -10.22 11.93
N GLU A 224 -4.75 -11.12 12.87
CA GLU A 224 -5.54 -12.35 12.97
C GLU A 224 -5.83 -12.72 14.42
N ALA A 225 -7.05 -13.20 14.68
CA ALA A 225 -7.48 -13.68 15.99
C ALA A 225 -8.64 -14.67 15.84
N ASP A 226 -8.95 -15.43 16.89
CA ASP A 226 -10.14 -16.30 16.90
C ASP A 226 -11.45 -15.50 16.90
N ASN A 227 -11.48 -14.35 17.58
CA ASN A 227 -12.62 -13.44 17.65
C ASN A 227 -12.13 -12.00 17.55
N VAL A 228 -12.99 -11.07 17.14
CA VAL A 228 -12.66 -9.64 17.17
C VAL A 228 -12.79 -9.11 18.60
N ASP A 229 -11.68 -8.66 19.16
CA ASP A 229 -11.62 -7.96 20.44
C ASP A 229 -10.97 -6.56 20.29
N HIS A 230 -10.76 -5.88 21.43
CA HIS A 230 -10.09 -4.59 21.45
C HIS A 230 -8.65 -4.65 20.92
N HIS A 231 -7.91 -5.72 21.25
CA HIS A 231 -6.53 -5.86 20.81
C HIS A 231 -6.43 -6.03 19.30
N PHE A 232 -7.33 -6.82 18.70
CA PHE A 232 -7.45 -6.98 17.26
C PHE A 232 -7.68 -5.63 16.56
N MET A 233 -8.64 -4.84 17.05
CA MET A 233 -8.95 -3.54 16.46
C MET A 233 -7.84 -2.50 16.69
N ASP A 234 -7.23 -2.45 17.88
CA ASP A 234 -6.13 -1.53 18.17
C ASP A 234 -4.90 -1.82 17.31
N THR A 235 -4.59 -3.11 17.08
CA THR A 235 -3.51 -3.53 16.19
C THR A 235 -3.78 -3.06 14.76
N LEU A 236 -5.00 -3.27 14.24
CA LEU A 236 -5.39 -2.81 12.91
C LEU A 236 -5.31 -1.28 12.78
N LEU A 237 -5.85 -0.54 13.76
CA LEU A 237 -5.85 0.92 13.75
C LEU A 237 -4.43 1.49 13.82
N THR A 238 -3.52 0.83 14.53
CA THR A 238 -2.10 1.18 14.57
C THR A 238 -1.45 1.01 13.20
N LEU A 239 -1.73 -0.10 12.50
CA LEU A 239 -1.25 -0.32 11.13
C LEU A 239 -1.84 0.69 10.15
N MET A 240 -3.12 1.07 10.31
CA MET A 240 -3.74 2.11 9.48
C MET A 240 -3.12 3.49 9.71
N ALA A 241 -2.72 3.80 10.96
CA ALA A 241 -2.02 5.05 11.27
C ALA A 241 -0.63 5.12 10.60
N ALA A 242 0.01 3.97 10.37
CA ALA A 242 1.24 3.87 9.58
C ALA A 242 1.00 3.92 8.04
N HIS A 243 -0.24 4.14 7.61
CA HIS A 243 -0.72 4.22 6.23
C HIS A 243 -0.64 2.92 5.42
N ARG A 244 0.52 2.28 5.35
CA ARG A 244 0.79 1.04 4.61
C ARG A 244 1.81 0.17 5.33
N VAL A 245 1.84 -1.11 4.97
CA VAL A 245 2.76 -2.11 5.49
C VAL A 245 3.99 -2.19 4.59
N TRP A 246 4.92 -1.24 4.74
CA TRP A 246 6.08 -1.12 3.85
C TRP A 246 7.01 -2.35 3.88
N SER A 247 7.08 -3.05 5.01
CA SER A 247 7.86 -4.29 5.17
C SER A 247 7.41 -5.42 4.23
N ARG A 248 6.18 -5.35 3.70
CA ARG A 248 5.64 -6.31 2.74
C ARG A 248 6.15 -6.11 1.30
N ALA A 249 6.76 -4.97 0.97
CA ALA A 249 7.18 -4.65 -0.41
C ALA A 249 8.07 -5.72 -1.06
N GLY A 250 8.91 -6.41 -0.28
CA GLY A 250 9.73 -7.52 -0.80
C GLY A 250 8.96 -8.79 -1.16
N LYS A 251 7.69 -8.92 -0.75
CA LYS A 251 6.85 -10.12 -0.94
C LYS A 251 5.86 -9.99 -2.09
N ILE A 252 5.46 -8.77 -2.46
CA ILE A 252 4.34 -8.54 -3.38
C ILE A 252 4.61 -8.99 -4.82
N ASN A 253 5.88 -9.11 -5.23
CA ASN A 253 6.24 -9.57 -6.58
C ASN A 253 5.88 -11.03 -6.85
N ALA A 254 5.67 -11.84 -5.81
CA ALA A 254 5.23 -13.23 -5.93
C ALA A 254 3.69 -13.38 -5.99
N ILE A 255 2.95 -12.29 -5.80
CA ILE A 255 1.48 -12.30 -5.73
C ILE A 255 0.89 -11.99 -7.11
N PRO A 256 0.14 -12.92 -7.73
CA PRO A 256 -0.43 -12.74 -9.06
C PRO A 256 -1.75 -11.95 -8.99
N ALA A 257 -1.64 -10.64 -8.75
CA ALA A 257 -2.78 -9.72 -8.68
C ALA A 257 -2.59 -8.43 -9.46
#